data_AF-A0A914NKM6-F1
#
_entry.id   AF-A0A914NKM6-F1
#
_cell.length_a   1.000
_cell.length_b   1.000
_cell.length_c   1.000
_cell.angle_alpha   90.00
_cell.angle_beta   90.00
_cell.angle_gamma   90.00
#
_symmetry.space_group_name_H-M   'P 1'
#
loop_
_entity.id
_entity.type
_entity.pdbx_description
1 polymer ?
#
loop_
_entity_poly.entity_id
_entity_poly.type
_entity_poly.pdbx_seq_one_letter_code
_entity_poly.pdbx_strand_id
1 'polypeptide(L)'
;MVDPSIALPYWDSTLDGALPTPADSILFSQELMGQADSNGQLRSGRFAPWRTLEGNPFITRFVGSGGACYQESQIQWVWGQRDIALMLAYSFPNAGCPYQLIWNLPELTHGNVHIFVGGDMLDPRTSANDPLFYMHHSFVDYIWEGYRIRQQSRQQRETEYPADNLQCEPAQHFAGTPIYLFCDRSHGAPRCASKVRIGGDCRGFNFQEDVCFNGFCSNGRCVGRQLRADEDGEEEDNEGNETGVVQNDPAGQYPIKSRSSPLKEEPFNKKNFFKIKFACYNEHECCAIWAYEEECENNSAYMDIMCRASCGKCKPDYELIYGCLNRHPHCEEFKKQGLCEREKLWMTENCRKTCNRCREPRAWACTKTRGRSAKLNNNTASFVSGGQCAKKTCYNENQCCQQWSRNGVCTDSPDWMNCNCPISCGSCLPRNFTYGACSDYYKRCKAWANAGECAKSGWMKENCRLSCQNLFKERRT
;
A
#
# COMPACT_ATOMS: atom_id res chain seq x y z
N MET A 1 0.95 -36.49 5.04
CA MET A 1 0.74 -37.14 6.36
C MET A 1 0.62 -36.01 7.36
N VAL A 2 -0.50 -35.93 8.09
CA VAL A 2 -0.76 -34.90 9.11
C VAL A 2 -0.82 -35.61 10.45
N ASP A 3 0.03 -35.25 11.40
CA ASP A 3 -0.02 -35.77 12.77
C ASP A 3 -1.00 -34.91 13.60
N PRO A 4 -2.16 -35.43 14.01
CA PRO A 4 -3.17 -34.67 14.71
C PRO A 4 -2.80 -34.35 16.18
N SER A 5 -1.70 -34.91 16.70
CA SER A 5 -1.22 -34.63 18.07
C SER A 5 -0.34 -33.38 18.17
N ILE A 6 0.10 -32.84 17.03
CA ILE A 6 0.96 -31.66 16.98
C ILE A 6 0.09 -30.41 16.95
N ALA A 7 0.35 -29.49 17.89
CA ALA A 7 -0.27 -28.17 17.93
C ALA A 7 0.80 -27.07 17.96
N LEU A 8 0.45 -25.88 17.47
CA LEU A 8 1.30 -24.69 17.64
C LEU A 8 1.14 -24.16 19.08
N PRO A 9 2.24 -23.92 19.81
CA PRO A 9 2.16 -23.21 21.08
C PRO A 9 1.85 -21.72 20.83
N TYR A 10 1.20 -21.08 21.79
CA TYR A 10 1.04 -19.62 21.79
C TYR A 10 2.11 -18.94 22.64
N TRP A 11 2.35 -17.65 22.37
CA TRP A 11 3.16 -16.77 23.21
C TRP A 11 2.28 -15.75 23.93
N ASP A 12 2.10 -15.94 25.24
CA ASP A 12 1.42 -14.97 26.10
C ASP A 12 2.36 -13.84 26.49
N SER A 13 2.40 -12.81 25.65
CA SER A 13 3.26 -11.64 25.86
C SER A 13 2.91 -10.82 27.12
N THR A 14 1.76 -11.04 27.76
CA THR A 14 1.43 -10.33 29.01
C THR A 14 2.41 -10.64 30.13
N LEU A 15 2.98 -11.85 30.12
CA LEU A 15 3.98 -12.29 31.10
C LEU A 15 5.29 -11.53 30.93
N ASP A 16 5.72 -11.34 29.69
CA ASP A 16 6.93 -10.56 29.38
C ASP A 16 6.73 -9.07 29.64
N GLY A 17 5.52 -8.58 29.34
CA GLY A 17 5.12 -7.20 29.65
C GLY A 17 5.13 -6.86 31.14
N ALA A 18 5.04 -7.86 32.02
CA ALA A 18 5.11 -7.68 33.47
C ALA A 18 6.55 -7.60 34.02
N LEU A 19 7.57 -7.86 33.20
CA LEU A 19 8.97 -7.74 33.61
C LEU A 19 9.37 -6.25 33.77
N PRO A 20 10.35 -5.93 34.65
CA PRO A 20 10.89 -4.57 34.74
C PRO A 20 11.45 -4.05 33.41
N THR A 21 11.95 -4.97 32.58
CA THR A 21 12.40 -4.68 31.21
C THR A 21 11.92 -5.84 30.33
N PRO A 22 10.78 -5.67 29.62
CA PRO A 22 10.18 -6.75 28.82
C PRO A 22 11.12 -7.36 27.77
N ALA A 23 12.05 -6.57 27.23
CA ALA A 23 13.04 -7.04 26.26
C ALA A 23 14.05 -8.05 26.84
N ASP A 24 14.20 -8.09 28.17
CA ASP A 24 15.10 -9.03 28.87
C ASP A 24 14.47 -10.42 29.07
N SER A 25 13.27 -10.66 28.51
CA SER A 25 12.64 -11.98 28.56
C SER A 25 13.55 -13.06 27.98
N ILE A 26 13.58 -14.21 28.67
CA ILE A 26 14.25 -15.43 28.20
C ILE A 26 13.74 -15.89 26.82
N LEU A 27 12.54 -15.46 26.40
CA LEU A 27 12.04 -15.74 25.07
C LEU A 27 13.02 -15.28 23.97
N PHE A 28 13.66 -14.13 24.17
CA PHE A 28 14.59 -13.50 23.22
C PHE A 28 16.05 -13.90 23.44
N SER A 29 16.29 -15.02 24.14
CA SER A 29 17.62 -15.56 24.36
C SER A 29 17.94 -16.70 23.39
N GLN A 30 19.21 -17.12 23.37
CA GLN A 30 19.69 -18.25 22.56
C GLN A 30 18.96 -19.56 22.86
N GLU A 31 18.50 -19.75 24.11
CA GLU A 31 17.87 -20.97 24.59
C GLU A 31 16.48 -21.19 23.97
N LEU A 32 15.74 -20.13 23.70
CA LEU A 32 14.39 -20.18 23.16
C LEU A 32 14.34 -19.68 21.70
N MET A 33 13.87 -18.46 21.47
CA MET A 33 13.57 -17.98 20.11
C MET A 33 14.76 -17.30 19.43
N GLY A 34 15.92 -17.25 20.10
CA GLY A 34 17.18 -16.72 19.61
C GLY A 34 17.42 -15.26 20.00
N GLN A 35 18.70 -14.90 20.13
CA GLN A 35 19.14 -13.56 20.50
C GLN A 35 19.63 -12.77 19.29
N ALA A 36 19.21 -11.52 19.20
CA ALA A 36 19.68 -10.57 18.22
C ALA A 36 20.98 -9.88 18.66
N ASP A 37 21.87 -9.58 17.71
CA ASP A 37 23.07 -8.77 17.96
C ASP A 37 22.75 -7.26 18.01
N SER A 38 23.78 -6.42 18.15
CA SER A 38 23.62 -4.96 18.20
C SER A 38 23.07 -4.34 16.91
N ASN A 39 23.11 -5.06 15.79
CA ASN A 39 22.52 -4.64 14.51
C ASN A 39 21.10 -5.22 14.33
N GLY A 40 20.56 -5.85 15.37
CA GLY A 40 19.26 -6.52 15.35
C GLY A 40 19.27 -7.87 14.65
N GLN A 41 20.41 -8.42 14.25
CA GLN A 41 20.46 -9.67 13.47
C GLN A 41 20.40 -10.88 14.39
N LEU A 42 19.48 -11.81 14.14
CA LEU A 42 19.31 -13.05 14.89
C LEU A 42 20.50 -14.00 14.61
N ARG A 43 21.52 -13.95 15.47
CA ARG A 43 22.78 -14.68 15.26
C ARG A 43 22.94 -15.92 16.14
N SER A 44 22.10 -16.10 17.14
CA SER A 44 22.14 -17.24 18.04
C SER A 44 20.78 -17.93 18.16
N GLY A 45 20.80 -19.15 18.69
CA GLY A 45 19.62 -19.97 18.88
C GLY A 45 19.24 -20.79 17.65
N ARG A 46 18.13 -21.53 17.78
CA ARG A 46 17.72 -22.54 16.79
C ARG A 46 17.40 -21.96 15.41
N PHE A 47 16.98 -20.70 15.37
CA PHE A 47 16.48 -20.03 14.18
C PHE A 47 17.52 -19.12 13.50
N ALA A 48 18.71 -18.95 14.07
CA ALA A 48 19.78 -18.17 13.46
C ALA A 48 20.16 -18.56 12.01
N PRO A 49 20.07 -19.85 11.58
CA PRO A 49 20.36 -20.23 10.19
C PRO A 49 19.26 -19.86 9.18
N TRP A 50 18.09 -19.38 9.65
CA TRP A 50 16.97 -19.07 8.76
C TRP A 50 17.27 -17.84 7.90
N ARG A 51 16.83 -17.92 6.65
CA ARG A 51 16.91 -16.84 5.66
C ARG A 51 15.50 -16.35 5.38
N THR A 52 15.36 -15.05 5.18
CA THR A 52 14.07 -14.47 4.84
C THR A 52 13.68 -14.83 3.41
N LEU A 53 12.39 -14.74 3.08
CA LEU A 53 11.87 -15.02 1.73
C LEU A 53 12.45 -14.07 0.66
N GLU A 54 12.89 -12.88 1.08
CA GLU A 54 13.55 -11.87 0.24
C GLU A 54 15.03 -12.21 -0.03
N GLY A 55 15.57 -13.24 0.62
CA GLY A 55 16.95 -13.69 0.48
C GLY A 55 17.92 -13.08 1.48
N ASN A 56 17.43 -12.35 2.50
CA ASN A 56 18.30 -11.80 3.53
C ASN A 56 18.93 -12.93 4.37
N PRO A 57 20.20 -12.78 4.78
CA PRO A 57 20.93 -13.83 5.47
C PRO A 57 20.50 -14.09 6.90
N PHE A 58 19.76 -13.16 7.52
CA PHE A 58 19.33 -13.23 8.91
C PHE A 58 17.91 -12.68 9.04
N ILE A 59 17.16 -13.21 10.00
CA ILE A 59 15.99 -12.54 10.57
C ILE A 59 16.47 -11.39 11.46
N THR A 60 15.70 -10.32 11.53
CA THR A 60 16.00 -9.12 12.31
C THR A 60 14.97 -8.86 13.41
N ARG A 61 15.42 -8.38 14.58
CA ARG A 61 14.61 -7.97 15.72
C ARG A 61 15.22 -6.76 16.41
N PHE A 62 14.39 -5.85 16.90
CA PHE A 62 14.79 -4.69 17.71
C PHE A 62 13.91 -4.64 18.96
N VAL A 63 14.02 -5.68 19.78
CA VAL A 63 13.07 -5.95 20.86
C VAL A 63 13.05 -4.79 21.86
N GLY A 64 11.86 -4.25 22.13
CA GLY A 64 11.65 -3.17 23.08
C GLY A 64 12.07 -1.78 22.60
N SER A 65 12.50 -1.61 21.33
CA SER A 65 12.80 -0.27 20.79
C SER A 65 11.55 0.58 20.53
N GLY A 66 10.38 -0.07 20.48
CA GLY A 66 9.07 0.56 20.31
C GLY A 66 7.97 -0.40 20.74
N GLY A 67 6.71 -0.01 20.59
CA GLY A 67 5.57 -0.88 20.87
C GLY A 67 5.47 -1.32 22.33
N ALA A 68 4.65 -2.34 22.58
CA ALA A 68 4.49 -2.96 23.89
C ALA A 68 3.91 -4.37 23.74
N CYS A 69 4.21 -5.24 24.70
CA CYS A 69 3.48 -6.48 24.89
C CYS A 69 2.00 -6.24 25.23
N TYR A 70 1.18 -7.28 25.12
CA TYR A 70 -0.21 -7.22 25.58
C TYR A 70 -0.30 -6.87 27.07
N GLN A 71 -1.39 -6.18 27.42
CA GLN A 71 -1.80 -6.00 28.82
C GLN A 71 -3.06 -6.82 29.11
N GLU A 72 -3.16 -7.35 30.32
CA GLU A 72 -4.35 -8.08 30.77
C GLU A 72 -5.64 -7.24 30.61
N SER A 73 -5.55 -5.93 30.85
CA SER A 73 -6.66 -4.98 30.67
C SER A 73 -7.20 -4.94 29.24
N GLN A 74 -6.34 -5.12 28.23
CA GLN A 74 -6.73 -5.16 26.82
C GLN A 74 -7.46 -6.46 26.49
N ILE A 75 -6.99 -7.59 27.03
CA ILE A 75 -7.64 -8.90 26.86
C ILE A 75 -9.04 -8.87 27.50
N GLN A 76 -9.15 -8.36 28.73
CA GLN A 76 -10.44 -8.21 29.41
C GLN A 76 -11.38 -7.27 28.65
N TRP A 77 -10.85 -6.21 28.02
CA TRP A 77 -11.64 -5.33 27.17
C TRP A 77 -12.21 -6.07 25.96
N VAL A 78 -11.41 -6.87 25.26
CA VAL A 78 -11.84 -7.69 24.11
C VAL A 78 -12.92 -8.69 24.55
N TRP A 79 -12.67 -9.45 25.61
CA TRP A 79 -13.64 -10.43 26.13
C TRP A 79 -14.93 -9.82 26.66
N GLY A 80 -14.94 -8.52 26.97
CA GLY A 80 -16.13 -7.79 27.40
C GLY A 80 -16.96 -7.17 26.27
N GLN A 81 -16.49 -7.17 25.02
CA GLN A 81 -17.19 -6.52 23.93
C GLN A 81 -18.46 -7.27 23.52
N ARG A 82 -19.48 -6.51 23.10
CA ARG A 82 -20.73 -7.06 22.55
C ARG A 82 -20.98 -6.66 21.11
N ASP A 83 -20.25 -5.66 20.62
CA ASP A 83 -20.33 -5.21 19.24
C ASP A 83 -19.22 -5.86 18.44
N ILE A 84 -19.59 -6.80 17.56
CA ILE A 84 -18.67 -7.51 16.66
C ILE A 84 -17.86 -6.55 15.78
N ALA A 85 -18.40 -5.36 15.52
CA ALA A 85 -17.79 -4.38 14.64
C ALA A 85 -16.56 -3.71 15.29
N LEU A 86 -16.50 -3.69 16.62
CA LEU A 86 -15.28 -3.34 17.36
C LEU A 86 -14.22 -4.45 17.34
N MET A 87 -14.58 -5.67 16.94
CA MET A 87 -13.62 -6.78 16.89
C MET A 87 -12.99 -6.94 15.51
N LEU A 88 -13.76 -6.72 14.44
CA LEU A 88 -13.37 -7.16 13.09
C LEU A 88 -13.18 -6.07 12.03
N ALA A 89 -13.75 -4.87 12.16
CA ALA A 89 -13.85 -3.96 11.00
C ALA A 89 -13.08 -2.63 11.11
N TYR A 90 -13.02 -1.97 12.27
CA TYR A 90 -12.74 -0.52 12.31
C TYR A 90 -11.37 -0.12 12.84
N SER A 91 -10.34 -0.86 12.46
CA SER A 91 -8.96 -0.55 12.83
C SER A 91 -8.38 0.66 12.09
N PHE A 92 -8.94 1.04 10.94
CA PHE A 92 -8.54 2.24 10.18
C PHE A 92 -9.70 2.83 9.36
N PRO A 93 -10.71 3.43 10.01
CA PRO A 93 -11.91 3.91 9.33
C PRO A 93 -11.65 5.10 8.39
N ASN A 94 -12.26 5.09 7.19
CA ASN A 94 -12.24 6.23 6.29
C ASN A 94 -13.16 7.37 6.78
N ALA A 95 -12.98 8.55 6.19
CA ALA A 95 -13.81 9.72 6.47
C ALA A 95 -15.28 9.45 6.10
N GLY A 96 -16.14 9.29 7.11
CA GLY A 96 -17.56 8.96 6.91
C GLY A 96 -17.98 7.65 7.59
N CYS A 97 -17.03 6.85 8.11
CA CYS A 97 -17.36 5.71 8.96
C CYS A 97 -18.06 6.20 10.24
N PRO A 98 -19.21 5.61 10.64
CA PRO A 98 -19.87 5.97 11.90
C PRO A 98 -19.09 5.52 13.14
N TYR A 99 -18.05 4.69 12.97
CA TYR A 99 -17.25 4.15 14.05
C TYR A 99 -15.95 4.93 14.25
N GLN A 100 -15.54 5.05 15.51
CA GLN A 100 -14.35 5.77 15.92
C GLN A 100 -13.19 4.81 16.14
N LEU A 101 -11.97 5.29 15.89
CA LEU A 101 -10.75 4.56 16.21
C LEU A 101 -10.60 4.45 17.73
N ILE A 102 -10.46 3.22 18.23
CA ILE A 102 -10.26 2.93 19.66
C ILE A 102 -8.93 2.20 19.81
N TRP A 103 -8.05 2.65 20.70
CA TRP A 103 -6.71 2.05 20.86
C TRP A 103 -6.72 0.60 21.34
N ASN A 104 -7.80 0.16 22.00
CA ASN A 104 -7.95 -1.21 22.49
C ASN A 104 -8.47 -2.21 21.43
N LEU A 105 -8.69 -1.79 20.18
CA LEU A 105 -9.11 -2.71 19.12
C LEU A 105 -8.09 -3.88 18.99
N PRO A 106 -8.55 -5.13 18.75
CA PRO A 106 -7.67 -6.28 18.64
C PRO A 106 -6.55 -6.09 17.60
N GLU A 107 -6.90 -5.51 16.44
CA GLU A 107 -5.95 -5.21 15.36
C GLU A 107 -4.82 -4.28 15.83
N LEU A 108 -5.11 -3.26 16.65
CA LEU A 108 -4.10 -2.31 17.12
C LEU A 108 -3.27 -2.87 18.28
N THR A 109 -3.92 -3.57 19.20
CA THR A 109 -3.26 -4.16 20.37
C THR A 109 -2.32 -5.29 19.98
N HIS A 110 -2.68 -6.15 19.02
CA HIS A 110 -1.75 -7.15 18.49
C HIS A 110 -0.62 -6.49 17.68
N GLY A 111 -0.93 -5.41 16.95
CA GLY A 111 0.05 -4.63 16.20
C GLY A 111 1.14 -4.04 17.10
N ASN A 112 0.82 -3.65 18.33
CA ASN A 112 1.82 -3.18 19.29
C ASN A 112 2.88 -4.24 19.64
N VAL A 113 2.52 -5.53 19.60
CA VAL A 113 3.47 -6.63 19.85
C VAL A 113 4.38 -6.84 18.64
N HIS A 114 3.86 -6.67 17.42
CA HIS A 114 4.69 -6.62 16.21
C HIS A 114 5.74 -5.50 16.30
N ILE A 115 5.33 -4.31 16.74
CA ILE A 115 6.22 -3.17 16.95
C ILE A 115 7.21 -3.46 18.09
N PHE A 116 6.77 -4.15 19.16
CA PHE A 116 7.62 -4.54 20.28
C PHE A 116 8.77 -5.46 19.89
N VAL A 117 8.53 -6.45 19.03
CA VAL A 117 9.62 -7.32 18.54
C VAL A 117 10.49 -6.58 17.52
N GLY A 118 9.89 -5.74 16.68
CA GLY A 118 10.59 -4.94 15.68
C GLY A 118 11.22 -5.79 14.56
N GLY A 119 12.06 -5.16 13.73
CA GLY A 119 12.76 -5.86 12.65
C GLY A 119 11.78 -6.49 11.65
N ASP A 120 11.96 -7.76 11.31
CA ASP A 120 11.07 -8.46 10.37
C ASP A 120 9.63 -8.56 10.91
N MET A 121 9.45 -8.69 12.22
CA MET A 121 8.13 -8.74 12.87
C MET A 121 7.33 -7.44 12.75
N LEU A 122 7.99 -6.30 12.47
CA LEU A 122 7.35 -4.99 12.39
C LEU A 122 6.45 -4.84 11.15
N ASP A 123 6.89 -5.36 10.00
CA ASP A 123 6.22 -5.16 8.72
C ASP A 123 5.29 -6.36 8.42
N PRO A 124 3.98 -6.14 8.18
CA PRO A 124 3.02 -7.20 7.86
C PRO A 124 3.42 -8.09 6.67
N ARG A 125 4.32 -7.62 5.78
CA ARG A 125 4.81 -8.38 4.63
C ARG A 125 5.93 -9.34 4.98
N THR A 126 6.71 -9.04 6.00
CA THR A 126 7.90 -9.80 6.39
C THR A 126 7.75 -10.48 7.75
N SER A 127 6.72 -10.16 8.52
CA SER A 127 6.56 -10.63 9.90
C SER A 127 6.56 -12.15 10.02
N ALA A 128 5.96 -12.83 9.05
CA ALA A 128 5.98 -14.29 8.96
C ALA A 128 7.36 -14.92 8.69
N ASN A 129 8.41 -14.14 8.37
CA ASN A 129 9.79 -14.63 8.34
C ASN A 129 10.28 -14.99 9.76
N ASP A 130 9.77 -14.33 10.80
CA ASP A 130 10.12 -14.60 12.19
C ASP A 130 9.21 -15.71 12.76
N PRO A 131 9.76 -16.80 13.32
CA PRO A 131 8.95 -17.86 13.92
C PRO A 131 8.06 -17.39 15.09
N LEU A 132 8.38 -16.27 15.75
CA LEU A 132 7.52 -15.67 16.78
C LEU A 132 6.14 -15.27 16.23
N PHE A 133 6.03 -14.98 14.92
CA PHE A 133 4.77 -14.63 14.26
C PHE A 133 3.68 -15.67 14.54
N TYR A 134 4.01 -16.95 14.38
CA TYR A 134 3.04 -18.03 14.53
C TYR A 134 2.59 -18.18 15.99
N MET A 135 3.52 -18.06 16.95
CA MET A 135 3.18 -18.13 18.38
C MET A 135 2.36 -16.92 18.83
N HIS A 136 2.68 -15.73 18.32
CA HIS A 136 1.93 -14.51 18.57
C HIS A 136 0.50 -14.62 18.02
N HIS A 137 0.35 -15.01 16.76
CA HIS A 137 -0.99 -15.16 16.17
C HIS A 137 -1.79 -16.34 16.74
N SER A 138 -1.14 -17.40 17.27
CA SER A 138 -1.83 -18.39 18.10
C SER A 138 -2.36 -17.79 19.41
N PHE A 139 -1.70 -16.79 19.99
CA PHE A 139 -2.21 -16.07 21.15
C PHE A 139 -3.34 -15.12 20.79
N VAL A 140 -3.25 -14.42 19.65
CA VAL A 140 -4.35 -13.62 19.11
C VAL A 140 -5.59 -14.48 18.86
N ASP A 141 -5.43 -15.67 18.29
CA ASP A 141 -6.53 -16.61 18.08
C ASP A 141 -7.12 -17.14 19.41
N TYR A 142 -6.27 -17.40 20.41
CA TYR A 142 -6.73 -17.72 21.76
C TYR A 142 -7.59 -16.59 22.38
N ILE A 143 -7.16 -15.33 22.25
CA ILE A 143 -7.93 -14.17 22.73
C ILE A 143 -9.26 -14.07 21.97
N TRP A 144 -9.23 -14.23 20.64
CA TRP A 144 -10.41 -14.22 19.78
C TRP A 144 -11.41 -15.32 20.18
N GLU A 145 -10.96 -16.57 20.34
CA GLU A 145 -11.82 -17.66 20.78
C GLU A 145 -12.37 -17.41 22.18
N GLY A 146 -11.57 -16.81 23.07
CA GLY A 146 -12.03 -16.38 24.39
C GLY A 146 -13.21 -15.40 24.32
N TYR A 147 -13.20 -14.46 23.37
CA TYR A 147 -14.34 -13.57 23.08
C TYR A 147 -15.52 -14.38 22.53
N ARG A 148 -15.31 -15.20 21.50
CA ARG A 148 -16.38 -16.00 20.86
C ARG A 148 -17.10 -16.89 21.86
N ILE A 149 -16.38 -17.52 22.79
CA ILE A 149 -16.97 -18.38 23.82
C ILE A 149 -17.86 -17.60 24.79
N ARG A 150 -17.47 -16.37 25.13
CA ARG A 150 -18.15 -15.56 26.14
C ARG A 150 -19.33 -14.77 25.59
N GLN A 151 -19.20 -14.26 24.36
CA GLN A 151 -20.10 -13.25 23.81
C GLN A 151 -21.01 -13.79 22.71
N GLN A 152 -20.63 -14.91 22.07
CA GLN A 152 -21.36 -15.47 20.93
C GLN A 152 -21.89 -16.87 21.23
N SER A 153 -23.16 -17.09 20.87
CA SER A 153 -23.72 -18.43 20.71
C SER A 153 -23.01 -19.18 19.58
N ARG A 154 -23.16 -20.51 19.55
CA ARG A 154 -22.59 -21.34 18.47
C ARG A 154 -23.03 -20.87 17.07
N GLN A 155 -24.29 -20.46 16.93
CA GLN A 155 -24.81 -19.94 15.66
C GLN A 155 -24.17 -18.60 15.29
N GLN A 156 -24.06 -17.67 16.25
CA GLN A 156 -23.43 -16.37 16.01
C GLN A 156 -21.97 -16.51 15.56
N ARG A 157 -21.20 -17.45 16.12
CA ARG A 157 -19.80 -17.69 15.70
C ARG A 157 -19.66 -18.05 14.22
N GLU A 158 -20.70 -18.59 13.61
CA GLU A 158 -20.71 -19.01 12.20
C GLU A 158 -21.22 -17.90 11.27
N THR A 159 -21.98 -16.92 11.77
CA THR A 159 -22.73 -15.98 10.92
C THR A 159 -22.56 -14.51 11.25
N GLU A 160 -22.09 -14.17 12.45
CA GLU A 160 -21.98 -12.79 12.90
C GLU A 160 -20.71 -12.14 12.34
N TYR A 161 -20.90 -11.09 11.55
CA TYR A 161 -19.86 -10.31 10.91
C TYR A 161 -20.35 -8.85 10.80
N PRO A 162 -19.47 -7.84 10.84
CA PRO A 162 -19.86 -6.45 10.65
C PRO A 162 -20.58 -6.21 9.32
N ALA A 163 -21.43 -5.17 9.28
CA ALA A 163 -22.08 -4.81 8.03
C ALA A 163 -21.07 -4.21 7.05
N ASP A 164 -21.05 -4.73 5.82
CA ASP A 164 -20.22 -4.25 4.73
C ASP A 164 -20.33 -2.73 4.56
N ASN A 165 -19.24 -2.02 4.82
CA ASN A 165 -19.22 -0.56 4.73
C ASN A 165 -17.89 -0.05 4.17
N LEU A 166 -17.91 0.40 2.91
CA LEU A 166 -16.74 0.96 2.21
C LEU A 166 -16.17 2.22 2.90
N GLN A 167 -16.95 2.89 3.75
CA GLN A 167 -16.44 4.01 4.55
C GLN A 167 -15.61 3.54 5.74
N CYS A 168 -15.67 2.26 6.08
CA CYS A 168 -15.04 1.73 7.28
C CYS A 168 -13.92 0.73 6.97
N GLU A 169 -14.07 -0.07 5.92
CA GLU A 169 -13.10 -1.06 5.50
C GLU A 169 -13.17 -1.29 3.99
N PRO A 170 -12.08 -1.73 3.36
CA PRO A 170 -12.09 -2.04 1.93
C PRO A 170 -12.89 -3.33 1.67
N ALA A 171 -13.48 -3.47 0.47
CA ALA A 171 -14.41 -4.56 0.14
C ALA A 171 -13.84 -5.98 0.32
N GLN A 172 -12.52 -6.12 0.39
CA GLN A 172 -11.84 -7.37 0.69
C GLN A 172 -12.23 -7.93 2.06
N HIS A 173 -12.58 -7.07 3.02
CA HIS A 173 -12.96 -7.47 4.38
C HIS A 173 -14.47 -7.64 4.55
N PHE A 174 -15.27 -7.61 3.49
CA PHE A 174 -16.72 -7.82 3.58
C PHE A 174 -17.08 -9.28 3.86
N ALA A 175 -18.18 -9.50 4.57
CA ALA A 175 -18.64 -10.84 4.98
C ALA A 175 -18.79 -11.78 3.77
N GLY A 176 -19.23 -11.22 2.64
CA GLY A 176 -19.46 -11.93 1.39
C GLY A 176 -18.25 -12.00 0.46
N THR A 177 -17.06 -11.52 0.85
CA THR A 177 -15.85 -11.55 0.03
C THR A 177 -14.94 -12.70 0.45
N PRO A 178 -15.08 -13.91 -0.13
CA PRO A 178 -14.23 -15.00 0.26
C PRO A 178 -12.89 -14.85 -0.46
N ILE A 179 -11.92 -14.19 0.19
CA ILE A 179 -10.62 -13.88 -0.43
C ILE A 179 -9.90 -15.16 -0.86
N TYR A 180 -9.95 -16.22 -0.04
CA TYR A 180 -9.17 -17.44 -0.28
C TYR A 180 -9.98 -18.74 -0.26
N LEU A 181 -11.28 -18.68 0.05
CA LEU A 181 -12.15 -19.85 0.18
C LEU A 181 -13.33 -19.77 -0.80
N PHE A 182 -14.07 -20.85 -0.97
CA PHE A 182 -15.39 -20.87 -1.57
C PHE A 182 -16.21 -22.02 -0.97
N CYS A 183 -17.53 -21.97 -1.12
CA CYS A 183 -18.42 -23.03 -0.66
C CYS A 183 -18.50 -24.13 -1.74
N ASP A 184 -17.85 -25.26 -1.50
CA ASP A 184 -17.94 -26.46 -2.35
C ASP A 184 -19.29 -27.13 -2.12
N ARG A 185 -20.16 -27.07 -3.14
CA ARG A 185 -21.49 -27.69 -3.15
C ARG A 185 -21.55 -28.91 -4.05
N SER A 186 -20.47 -29.18 -4.79
CA SER A 186 -20.43 -30.18 -5.86
C SER A 186 -20.00 -31.56 -5.39
N HIS A 187 -19.46 -31.67 -4.17
CA HIS A 187 -18.89 -32.92 -3.65
C HIS A 187 -19.56 -33.41 -2.36
N GLY A 188 -20.86 -33.16 -2.20
CA GLY A 188 -21.67 -33.65 -1.09
C GLY A 188 -22.22 -32.53 -0.20
N ALA A 189 -22.17 -32.72 1.12
CA ALA A 189 -22.57 -31.68 2.06
C ALA A 189 -21.72 -30.41 1.86
N PRO A 190 -22.32 -29.20 1.87
CA PRO A 190 -21.59 -27.95 1.70
C PRO A 190 -20.42 -27.83 2.66
N ARG A 191 -19.24 -27.48 2.14
CA ARG A 191 -18.01 -27.33 2.92
C ARG A 191 -17.14 -26.20 2.37
N CYS A 192 -16.31 -25.60 3.22
CA CYS A 192 -15.32 -24.64 2.77
C CYS A 192 -14.18 -25.35 2.01
N ALA A 193 -13.86 -24.85 0.82
CA ALA A 193 -12.71 -25.28 0.02
C ALA A 193 -11.82 -24.08 -0.32
N SER A 194 -10.50 -24.28 -0.41
CA SER A 194 -9.58 -23.23 -0.84
C SER A 194 -9.76 -22.90 -2.32
N LYS A 195 -9.76 -21.62 -2.67
CA LYS A 195 -9.78 -21.16 -4.06
C LYS A 195 -8.55 -21.66 -4.81
N VAL A 196 -8.75 -21.95 -6.09
CA VAL A 196 -7.73 -22.47 -7.00
C VAL A 196 -6.94 -21.30 -7.60
N ARG A 197 -5.62 -21.37 -7.51
CA ARG A 197 -4.70 -20.38 -8.13
C ARG A 197 -4.84 -20.35 -9.66
N ILE A 198 -4.44 -19.24 -10.28
CA ILE A 198 -4.35 -19.14 -11.74
C ILE A 198 -3.49 -20.27 -12.32
N GLY A 199 -3.96 -20.88 -13.42
CA GLY A 199 -3.41 -22.07 -14.04
C GLY A 199 -3.79 -23.39 -13.36
N GLY A 200 -4.44 -23.37 -12.19
CA GLY A 200 -4.93 -24.55 -11.49
C GLY A 200 -6.17 -25.18 -12.15
N ASP A 201 -6.46 -26.43 -11.81
CA ASP A 201 -7.62 -27.18 -12.29
C ASP A 201 -8.90 -26.76 -11.53
N CYS A 202 -9.91 -26.32 -12.26
CA CYS A 202 -11.19 -25.87 -11.71
C CYS A 202 -12.37 -26.74 -12.14
N ARG A 203 -12.12 -27.97 -12.62
CA ARG A 203 -13.17 -28.94 -12.96
C ARG A 203 -13.75 -29.60 -11.70
N GLY A 204 -14.94 -30.17 -11.84
CA GLY A 204 -15.63 -30.91 -10.77
C GLY A 204 -16.59 -30.05 -9.94
N PHE A 205 -16.63 -28.73 -10.18
CA PHE A 205 -17.54 -27.80 -9.53
C PHE A 205 -18.66 -27.40 -10.50
N ASN A 206 -19.88 -27.88 -10.24
CA ASN A 206 -21.03 -27.88 -11.14
C ASN A 206 -22.16 -26.93 -10.69
N PHE A 207 -22.04 -26.26 -9.54
CA PHE A 207 -23.05 -25.36 -8.98
C PHE A 207 -22.66 -23.89 -9.10
N GLN A 208 -21.92 -23.54 -10.16
CA GLN A 208 -21.43 -22.19 -10.44
C GLN A 208 -20.61 -21.62 -9.27
N GLU A 209 -19.84 -22.49 -8.59
CA GLU A 209 -18.95 -22.04 -7.53
C GLU A 209 -17.89 -21.06 -8.06
N ASP A 210 -17.57 -20.05 -7.25
CA ASP A 210 -16.45 -19.14 -7.54
C ASP A 210 -15.12 -19.79 -7.14
N VAL A 211 -14.67 -20.75 -7.96
CA VAL A 211 -13.54 -21.63 -7.66
C VAL A 211 -12.19 -20.89 -7.74
N CYS A 212 -12.05 -19.89 -8.61
CA CYS A 212 -10.75 -19.33 -8.98
C CYS A 212 -10.39 -18.08 -8.17
N PHE A 213 -9.15 -18.04 -7.65
CA PHE A 213 -8.62 -16.83 -7.01
C PHE A 213 -8.22 -15.80 -8.07
N ASN A 214 -8.78 -14.58 -7.99
CA ASN A 214 -8.55 -13.48 -8.95
C ASN A 214 -8.81 -13.87 -10.43
N GLY A 215 -9.76 -14.77 -10.67
CA GLY A 215 -9.96 -15.35 -11.99
C GLY A 215 -11.38 -15.85 -12.24
N PHE A 216 -11.52 -16.66 -13.27
CA PHE A 216 -12.69 -17.49 -13.54
C PHE A 216 -12.24 -18.82 -14.14
N CYS A 217 -13.11 -19.83 -14.07
CA CYS A 217 -12.82 -21.13 -14.65
C CYS A 217 -13.08 -21.08 -16.16
N SER A 218 -12.05 -21.32 -16.97
CA SER A 218 -12.15 -21.40 -18.43
C SER A 218 -11.43 -22.65 -18.93
N ASN A 219 -12.11 -23.47 -19.74
CA ASN A 219 -11.57 -24.75 -20.25
C ASN A 219 -10.99 -25.66 -19.15
N GLY A 220 -11.62 -25.67 -17.98
CA GLY A 220 -11.18 -26.46 -16.82
C GLY A 220 -9.92 -25.93 -16.13
N ARG A 221 -9.47 -24.71 -16.45
CA ARG A 221 -8.35 -24.05 -15.78
C ARG A 221 -8.75 -22.67 -15.27
N CYS A 222 -8.24 -22.29 -14.11
CA CYS A 222 -8.40 -20.92 -13.62
C CYS A 222 -7.59 -19.98 -14.49
N VAL A 223 -8.25 -19.05 -15.16
CA VAL A 223 -7.63 -17.98 -15.94
C VAL A 223 -7.78 -16.67 -15.19
N GLY A 224 -6.74 -15.84 -15.24
CA GLY A 224 -6.78 -14.51 -14.63
C GLY A 224 -7.83 -13.65 -15.33
N ARG A 225 -8.50 -12.78 -14.58
CA ARG A 225 -9.24 -11.68 -15.21
C ARG A 225 -8.20 -10.75 -15.84
N GLN A 226 -8.07 -10.76 -17.17
CA GLN A 226 -7.24 -9.78 -17.86
C GLN A 226 -7.71 -8.37 -17.46
N LEU A 227 -6.84 -7.62 -16.77
CA LEU A 227 -6.69 -6.22 -17.13
C LEU A 227 -5.88 -6.28 -18.42
N ARG A 228 -6.50 -5.98 -19.57
CA ARG A 228 -5.82 -6.04 -20.87
C ARG A 228 -4.58 -5.15 -20.81
N ALA A 229 -3.41 -5.80 -20.88
CA ALA A 229 -2.21 -5.22 -21.45
C ALA A 229 -2.30 -5.53 -22.94
N ASP A 230 -2.71 -4.55 -23.74
CA ASP A 230 -2.64 -4.67 -25.19
C ASP A 230 -1.19 -4.30 -25.59
N GLU A 231 -0.35 -5.30 -25.81
CA GLU A 231 0.88 -5.20 -26.61
C GLU A 231 0.51 -5.55 -28.05
N ASP A 232 0.79 -4.61 -28.95
CA ASP A 232 1.14 -4.74 -30.37
C ASP A 232 0.37 -5.77 -31.22
N GLY A 233 -0.69 -5.29 -31.87
CA GLY A 233 -1.32 -5.92 -33.02
C GLY A 233 -1.88 -4.85 -33.95
N GLU A 234 -1.19 -4.58 -35.05
CA GLU A 234 -1.74 -3.90 -36.21
C GLU A 234 -2.90 -4.77 -36.74
N GLU A 235 -4.14 -4.28 -36.70
CA GLU A 235 -5.19 -4.82 -37.56
C GLU A 235 -6.11 -3.71 -38.06
N GLU A 236 -6.31 -3.77 -39.37
CA GLU A 236 -6.98 -2.83 -40.25
C GLU A 236 -8.49 -2.75 -39.98
N ASP A 237 -9.02 -1.57 -40.30
CA ASP A 237 -10.44 -1.24 -40.27
C ASP A 237 -11.31 -2.23 -41.05
N ASN A 238 -12.45 -2.62 -40.46
CA ASN A 238 -13.69 -2.72 -41.24
C ASN A 238 -14.93 -2.61 -40.34
N GLU A 239 -15.72 -1.58 -40.63
CA GLU A 239 -17.08 -1.34 -40.15
C GLU A 239 -18.04 -2.45 -40.61
N GLY A 240 -19.06 -2.76 -39.80
CA GLY A 240 -20.13 -3.67 -40.23
C GLY A 240 -21.18 -4.05 -39.19
N ASN A 241 -22.13 -3.14 -38.97
CA ASN A 241 -23.58 -3.37 -38.86
C ASN A 241 -24.23 -4.38 -37.87
N GLU A 242 -25.11 -3.79 -37.03
CA GLU A 242 -26.53 -4.13 -36.79
C GLU A 242 -27.00 -5.37 -35.98
N THR A 243 -27.84 -5.06 -34.97
CA THR A 243 -29.05 -5.80 -34.46
C THR A 243 -28.84 -7.17 -33.78
N GLY A 244 -29.60 -7.65 -32.78
CA GLY A 244 -30.79 -7.23 -32.05
C GLY A 244 -31.27 -8.42 -31.17
N VAL A 245 -31.80 -8.13 -29.99
CA VAL A 245 -32.91 -8.82 -29.24
C VAL A 245 -32.86 -10.34 -28.90
N VAL A 246 -32.81 -10.60 -27.58
CA VAL A 246 -33.57 -11.54 -26.69
C VAL A 246 -34.22 -12.82 -27.27
N GLN A 247 -34.00 -14.00 -26.65
CA GLN A 247 -35.05 -14.89 -26.06
C GLN A 247 -34.53 -16.20 -25.41
N ASN A 248 -35.36 -16.74 -24.50
CA ASN A 248 -35.16 -17.80 -23.51
C ASN A 248 -35.25 -19.26 -24.06
N ASP A 249 -34.59 -20.19 -23.33
CA ASP A 249 -34.84 -21.65 -23.03
C ASP A 249 -35.74 -22.53 -23.96
N PRO A 250 -35.57 -23.89 -24.10
CA PRO A 250 -35.31 -24.84 -22.99
C PRO A 250 -34.54 -26.16 -23.33
N ALA A 251 -34.48 -27.05 -22.32
CA ALA A 251 -33.82 -28.35 -22.16
C ALA A 251 -33.92 -29.43 -23.28
N GLY A 252 -32.89 -30.31 -23.35
CA GLY A 252 -32.93 -31.56 -24.15
C GLY A 252 -31.64 -32.43 -24.16
N GLN A 253 -31.48 -33.29 -23.15
CA GLN A 253 -31.10 -34.73 -23.18
C GLN A 253 -30.00 -35.38 -24.10
N TYR A 254 -29.06 -36.09 -23.42
CA TYR A 254 -28.21 -37.28 -23.79
C TYR A 254 -26.90 -37.12 -24.63
N PRO A 255 -25.91 -38.06 -24.58
CA PRO A 255 -25.26 -38.74 -23.46
C PRO A 255 -23.70 -38.80 -23.53
N ILE A 256 -23.10 -39.30 -22.44
CA ILE A 256 -21.71 -39.73 -22.14
C ILE A 256 -20.86 -40.21 -23.34
N LYS A 257 -19.57 -39.80 -23.39
CA LYS A 257 -18.44 -40.71 -23.66
C LYS A 257 -17.12 -40.21 -23.07
N SER A 258 -16.69 -40.91 -22.03
CA SER A 258 -15.35 -40.90 -21.47
C SER A 258 -14.34 -41.41 -22.49
N ARG A 259 -13.20 -40.72 -22.61
CA ARG A 259 -11.95 -41.38 -23.02
C ARG A 259 -10.77 -40.71 -22.33
N SER A 260 -10.27 -41.40 -21.32
CA SER A 260 -8.99 -41.16 -20.69
C SER A 260 -7.86 -41.45 -21.68
N SER A 261 -6.85 -40.58 -21.71
CA SER A 261 -5.50 -40.96 -22.07
C SER A 261 -4.51 -40.12 -21.25
N PRO A 262 -3.47 -40.74 -20.66
CA PRO A 262 -2.49 -40.02 -19.85
C PRO A 262 -1.45 -39.38 -20.74
N LEU A 263 -1.26 -38.06 -20.64
CA LEU A 263 -0.15 -37.36 -21.26
C LEU A 263 0.99 -37.20 -20.24
N LYS A 264 2.18 -37.58 -20.70
CA LYS A 264 3.45 -37.64 -19.98
C LYS A 264 3.85 -36.25 -19.46
N GLU A 265 4.43 -36.23 -18.25
CA GLU A 265 5.04 -35.04 -17.66
C GLU A 265 6.32 -34.65 -18.42
N GLU A 266 6.39 -33.42 -18.90
CA GLU A 266 7.63 -32.76 -19.32
C GLU A 266 8.16 -31.89 -18.15
N PRO A 267 9.49 -31.82 -17.94
CA PRO A 267 10.08 -31.23 -16.75
C PRO A 267 9.97 -29.71 -16.70
N PHE A 268 9.58 -29.20 -15.53
CA PHE A 268 9.38 -27.79 -15.22
C PHE A 268 10.69 -26.96 -15.33
N ASN A 269 10.76 -26.06 -16.31
CA ASN A 269 11.89 -25.16 -16.50
C ASN A 269 11.88 -24.04 -15.43
N LYS A 270 12.85 -24.09 -14.51
CA LYS A 270 13.02 -23.18 -13.35
C LYS A 270 13.43 -21.72 -13.68
N LYS A 271 13.20 -21.21 -14.89
CA LYS A 271 13.74 -19.89 -15.30
C LYS A 271 12.76 -18.71 -15.38
N ASN A 272 11.46 -18.88 -15.14
CA ASN A 272 10.53 -17.75 -15.09
C ASN A 272 9.78 -17.69 -13.77
N PHE A 273 10.47 -17.28 -12.70
CA PHE A 273 9.81 -16.59 -11.59
C PHE A 273 9.47 -15.19 -12.09
N PHE A 274 8.22 -14.98 -12.51
CA PHE A 274 7.70 -13.64 -12.76
C PHE A 274 7.87 -12.81 -11.48
N LYS A 275 8.73 -11.79 -11.52
CA LYS A 275 8.75 -10.76 -10.47
C LYS A 275 7.40 -10.05 -10.51
N ILE A 276 6.56 -10.30 -9.51
CA ILE A 276 5.34 -9.54 -9.30
C ILE A 276 5.77 -8.09 -9.03
N LYS A 277 5.63 -7.21 -10.02
CA LYS A 277 5.79 -5.77 -9.82
C LYS A 277 4.53 -5.26 -9.12
N PHE A 278 4.65 -4.93 -7.83
CA PHE A 278 3.61 -4.18 -7.13
C PHE A 278 3.50 -2.77 -7.72
N ALA A 279 2.28 -2.26 -7.82
CA ALA A 279 2.02 -0.91 -8.30
C ALA A 279 2.60 0.13 -7.33
N CYS A 280 3.36 1.10 -7.85
CA CYS A 280 4.08 2.07 -7.02
C CYS A 280 3.26 3.35 -6.86
N TYR A 281 2.29 3.33 -5.94
CA TYR A 281 1.43 4.49 -5.63
C TYR A 281 1.60 4.98 -4.19
N ASN A 282 1.30 6.27 -3.99
CA ASN A 282 1.05 6.83 -2.66
C ASN A 282 -0.45 6.65 -2.34
N GLU A 283 -0.76 6.32 -1.09
CA GLU A 283 -2.12 6.13 -0.62
C GLU A 283 -2.74 7.43 -0.05
N HIS A 284 -1.93 8.48 0.13
CA HIS A 284 -2.36 9.75 0.73
C HIS A 284 -1.86 10.99 -0.03
N GLU A 285 -2.71 12.00 -0.16
CA GLU A 285 -2.39 13.27 -0.85
C GLU A 285 -1.31 14.13 -0.18
N CYS A 286 -0.94 13.77 1.04
CA CYS A 286 0.07 14.46 1.85
C CYS A 286 1.42 13.75 1.88
N CYS A 287 1.55 12.60 1.22
CA CYS A 287 2.77 11.81 1.25
C CYS A 287 4.02 12.56 0.82
N ALA A 288 3.91 13.44 -0.18
CA ALA A 288 5.04 14.29 -0.59
C ALA A 288 5.43 15.34 0.47
N ILE A 289 4.48 15.82 1.26
CA ILE A 289 4.70 16.83 2.31
C ILE A 289 5.27 16.15 3.56
N TRP A 290 4.73 15.01 3.96
CA TRP A 290 5.25 14.23 5.09
C TRP A 290 6.64 13.68 4.80
N ALA A 291 6.89 13.20 3.58
CA ALA A 291 8.24 12.80 3.17
C ALA A 291 9.25 13.95 3.27
N TYR A 292 8.79 15.18 2.98
CA TYR A 292 9.58 16.39 3.17
C TYR A 292 9.76 16.78 4.65
N GLU A 293 8.77 16.54 5.51
CA GLU A 293 8.86 16.72 6.97
C GLU A 293 9.66 15.61 7.67
N GLU A 294 10.51 14.88 6.93
CA GLU A 294 11.36 13.78 7.43
C GLU A 294 10.57 12.58 8.01
N GLU A 295 9.26 12.49 7.74
CA GLU A 295 8.43 11.38 8.25
C GLU A 295 8.84 10.05 7.63
N CYS A 296 9.51 10.01 6.46
CA CYS A 296 10.05 8.77 5.92
C CYS A 296 11.10 8.10 6.83
N GLU A 297 11.75 8.90 7.68
CA GLU A 297 12.73 8.44 8.67
C GLU A 297 12.10 8.40 10.07
N ASN A 298 11.40 9.48 10.45
CA ASN A 298 10.79 9.66 11.77
C ASN A 298 9.51 8.82 12.00
N ASN A 299 8.86 8.39 10.92
CA ASN A 299 7.62 7.62 10.91
C ASN A 299 7.64 6.61 9.75
N SER A 300 8.79 5.96 9.59
CA SER A 300 9.10 5.04 8.49
C SER A 300 8.07 3.93 8.34
N ALA A 301 7.52 3.38 9.43
CA ALA A 301 6.50 2.33 9.37
C ALA A 301 5.22 2.77 8.61
N TYR A 302 4.70 3.96 8.91
CA TYR A 302 3.53 4.50 8.20
C TYR A 302 3.90 4.95 6.79
N MET A 303 5.03 5.63 6.65
CA MET A 303 5.44 6.26 5.41
C MET A 303 5.94 5.27 4.35
N ASP A 304 6.51 4.14 4.76
CA ASP A 304 6.94 3.07 3.87
C ASP A 304 5.78 2.27 3.27
N ILE A 305 4.59 2.36 3.87
CA ILE A 305 3.38 1.68 3.42
C ILE A 305 2.47 2.65 2.68
N MET A 306 2.20 3.81 3.28
CA MET A 306 1.25 4.79 2.77
C MET A 306 1.88 5.74 1.74
N CYS A 307 3.20 5.95 1.79
CA CYS A 307 3.89 6.98 1.03
C CYS A 307 5.08 6.42 0.23
N ARG A 308 4.95 5.17 -0.20
CA ARG A 308 5.95 4.36 -0.91
C ARG A 308 6.69 5.11 -2.02
N ALA A 309 5.95 5.79 -2.88
CA ALA A 309 6.54 6.51 -4.00
C ALA A 309 7.25 7.79 -3.52
N SER A 310 6.68 8.52 -2.56
CA SER A 310 7.31 9.71 -1.98
C SER A 310 8.55 9.42 -1.12
N CYS A 311 8.60 8.28 -0.44
CA CYS A 311 9.74 7.85 0.38
C CYS A 311 10.78 7.01 -0.39
N GLY A 312 10.63 6.90 -1.73
CA GLY A 312 11.58 6.18 -2.57
C GLY A 312 11.61 4.66 -2.35
N LYS A 313 10.59 4.08 -1.72
CA LYS A 313 10.47 2.63 -1.47
C LYS A 313 10.07 1.86 -2.73
N CYS A 314 9.59 2.56 -3.74
CA CYS A 314 9.36 2.03 -5.08
C CYS A 314 9.60 3.12 -6.13
N LYS A 315 9.77 2.70 -7.40
CA LYS A 315 9.94 3.61 -8.53
C LYS A 315 8.65 3.67 -9.35
N PRO A 316 7.91 4.79 -9.36
CA PRO A 316 6.72 4.93 -10.19
C PRO A 316 7.11 5.12 -11.67
N ASP A 317 6.22 4.71 -12.56
CA ASP A 317 6.26 4.98 -14.00
C ASP A 317 5.62 6.33 -14.38
N TYR A 318 5.07 7.04 -13.39
CA TYR A 318 4.52 8.38 -13.51
C TYR A 318 5.33 9.41 -12.70
N GLU A 319 5.11 10.70 -12.97
CA GLU A 319 5.86 11.77 -12.33
C GLU A 319 5.23 12.25 -11.01
N LEU A 320 5.95 12.07 -9.90
CA LEU A 320 5.53 12.48 -8.54
C LEU A 320 5.39 14.00 -8.38
N ILE A 321 6.13 14.78 -9.17
CA ILE A 321 6.26 16.23 -8.99
C ILE A 321 5.07 17.03 -9.55
N TYR A 322 4.32 16.47 -10.49
CA TYR A 322 3.20 17.18 -11.10
C TYR A 322 1.97 17.08 -10.22
N GLY A 323 1.57 18.23 -9.68
CA GLY A 323 0.46 18.35 -8.73
C GLY A 323 -0.94 18.30 -9.34
N CYS A 324 -1.08 18.14 -10.65
CA CYS A 324 -2.38 18.11 -11.35
C CYS A 324 -2.34 17.18 -12.58
N LEU A 325 -2.24 15.88 -12.34
CA LEU A 325 -2.32 14.85 -13.37
C LEU A 325 -3.14 13.67 -12.85
N ASN A 326 -3.52 12.77 -13.76
CA ASN A 326 -3.95 11.42 -13.40
C ASN A 326 -2.71 10.54 -13.47
N ARG A 327 -2.39 9.88 -12.36
CA ARG A 327 -1.28 8.95 -12.23
C ARG A 327 -1.73 7.52 -12.49
N HIS A 328 -3.01 7.22 -12.26
CA HIS A 328 -3.60 5.92 -12.56
C HIS A 328 -4.34 5.93 -13.91
N PRO A 329 -4.21 4.88 -14.75
CA PRO A 329 -4.83 4.85 -16.08
C PRO A 329 -6.37 4.83 -16.03
N HIS A 330 -6.97 4.26 -14.99
CA HIS A 330 -8.44 4.11 -14.86
C HIS A 330 -9.14 5.26 -14.11
N CYS A 331 -8.53 6.44 -13.99
CA CYS A 331 -9.12 7.54 -13.22
C CYS A 331 -10.51 7.98 -13.70
N GLU A 332 -10.78 7.95 -15.01
CA GLU A 332 -12.11 8.29 -15.56
C GLU A 332 -13.20 7.27 -15.16
N GLU A 333 -12.85 5.99 -15.11
CA GLU A 333 -13.76 4.94 -14.69
C GLU A 333 -14.02 5.01 -13.18
N PHE A 334 -12.98 5.28 -12.39
CA PHE A 334 -13.08 5.50 -10.95
C PHE A 334 -13.96 6.70 -10.61
N LYS A 335 -13.90 7.77 -11.42
CA LYS A 335 -14.82 8.91 -11.28
C LYS A 335 -16.26 8.53 -11.58
N LYS A 336 -16.52 7.77 -12.65
CA LYS A 336 -17.89 7.28 -12.97
C LYS A 336 -18.46 6.42 -11.83
N GLN A 337 -17.60 5.68 -11.15
CA GLN A 337 -17.98 4.90 -9.98
C GLN A 337 -18.16 5.75 -8.72
N GLY A 338 -17.83 7.06 -8.73
CA GLY A 338 -17.98 7.96 -7.59
C GLY A 338 -16.79 7.96 -6.62
N LEU A 339 -15.65 7.36 -6.99
CA LEU A 339 -14.49 7.24 -6.11
C LEU A 339 -13.83 8.58 -5.79
N CYS A 340 -13.99 9.62 -6.62
CA CYS A 340 -13.47 10.96 -6.32
C CYS A 340 -13.97 11.54 -4.98
N GLU A 341 -15.16 11.14 -4.53
CA GLU A 341 -15.72 11.54 -3.23
C GLU A 341 -15.59 10.43 -2.18
N ARG A 342 -15.69 9.15 -2.56
CA ARG A 342 -15.61 8.00 -1.63
C ARG A 342 -14.19 7.62 -1.21
N GLU A 343 -13.21 7.77 -2.10
CA GLU A 343 -11.80 7.43 -1.91
C GLU A 343 -10.93 8.70 -2.04
N LYS A 344 -11.34 9.74 -1.32
CA LYS A 344 -10.85 11.11 -1.53
C LYS A 344 -9.34 11.22 -1.48
N LEU A 345 -8.67 10.62 -0.48
CA LEU A 345 -7.23 10.76 -0.24
C LEU A 345 -6.39 10.11 -1.35
N TRP A 346 -6.81 8.93 -1.79
CA TRP A 346 -6.17 8.23 -2.88
C TRP A 346 -6.45 8.90 -4.23
N MET A 347 -7.71 9.29 -4.47
CA MET A 347 -8.13 9.91 -5.73
C MET A 347 -7.61 11.34 -5.89
N THR A 348 -7.42 12.12 -4.82
CA THR A 348 -6.77 13.43 -4.88
C THR A 348 -5.26 13.32 -5.04
N GLU A 349 -4.67 12.17 -4.70
CA GLU A 349 -3.26 11.87 -4.93
C GLU A 349 -2.98 11.35 -6.34
N ASN A 350 -3.81 10.42 -6.82
CA ASN A 350 -3.57 9.64 -8.02
C ASN A 350 -4.51 9.95 -9.20
N CYS A 351 -5.61 10.67 -8.99
CA CYS A 351 -6.63 10.99 -10.00
C CYS A 351 -7.10 12.45 -9.98
N ARG A 352 -6.19 13.36 -9.62
CA ARG A 352 -6.51 14.74 -9.25
C ARG A 352 -7.12 15.55 -10.40
N LYS A 353 -6.68 15.31 -11.64
CA LYS A 353 -7.21 15.97 -12.84
C LYS A 353 -8.65 15.55 -13.10
N THR A 354 -8.91 14.25 -13.17
CA THR A 354 -10.26 13.72 -13.39
C THR A 354 -11.22 14.10 -12.27
N CYS A 355 -10.76 14.11 -11.02
CA CYS A 355 -11.58 14.54 -9.87
C CYS A 355 -11.74 16.06 -9.72
N ASN A 356 -11.25 16.87 -10.66
CA ASN A 356 -11.32 18.33 -10.62
C ASN A 356 -10.66 19.00 -9.38
N ARG A 357 -9.67 18.32 -8.76
CA ARG A 357 -9.02 18.76 -7.50
C ARG A 357 -7.74 19.57 -7.73
N CYS A 358 -7.47 19.95 -8.97
CA CYS A 358 -6.29 20.72 -9.35
C CYS A 358 -6.29 22.19 -8.88
N ARG A 359 -7.45 22.73 -8.51
CA ARG A 359 -7.58 24.12 -8.05
C ARG A 359 -7.26 24.30 -6.56
N GLU A 360 -7.20 23.20 -5.81
CA GLU A 360 -6.84 23.18 -4.38
C GLU A 360 -5.38 22.75 -4.24
N PRO A 361 -4.49 23.54 -3.61
CA PRO A 361 -3.12 23.11 -3.33
C PRO A 361 -3.09 21.99 -2.28
N ARG A 362 -2.27 20.94 -2.49
CA ARG A 362 -2.05 19.85 -1.51
C ARG A 362 -1.68 20.38 -0.12
N ALA A 363 -0.82 21.40 -0.06
CA ALA A 363 -0.42 22.05 1.19
C ALA A 363 -1.62 22.55 2.01
N TRP A 364 -2.68 23.06 1.38
CA TRP A 364 -3.85 23.54 2.10
C TRP A 364 -4.70 22.41 2.67
N ALA A 365 -4.77 21.26 1.99
CA ALA A 365 -5.44 20.07 2.52
C ALA A 365 -4.65 19.47 3.71
N CYS A 366 -3.33 19.44 3.59
CA CYS A 366 -2.43 18.81 4.57
C CYS A 366 -2.15 19.65 5.82
N THR A 367 -2.42 20.96 5.80
CA THR A 367 -2.23 21.84 6.97
C THR A 367 -3.49 22.07 7.81
N LYS A 368 -4.67 21.58 7.39
CA LYS A 368 -5.95 21.82 8.10
C LYS A 368 -6.11 21.01 9.41
N THR A 369 -5.33 19.97 9.63
CA THR A 369 -5.41 19.09 10.81
C THR A 369 -4.59 19.56 12.01
N ARG A 370 -3.72 20.57 11.86
CA ARG A 370 -3.03 21.21 13.00
C ARG A 370 -3.74 22.54 13.26
N GLY A 371 -4.45 22.66 14.38
CA GLY A 371 -5.19 23.85 14.83
C GLY A 371 -4.34 25.10 15.09
N ARG A 372 -3.38 25.42 14.23
CA ARG A 372 -2.67 26.70 14.18
C ARG A 372 -3.09 27.39 12.89
N SER A 373 -3.89 28.43 13.04
CA SER A 373 -4.02 29.47 12.03
C SER A 373 -2.63 30.05 11.80
N ALA A 374 -1.89 29.51 10.83
CA ALA A 374 -0.63 30.08 10.39
C ALA A 374 -0.98 31.38 9.66
N LYS A 375 -0.96 32.49 10.41
CA LYS A 375 -0.88 33.82 9.82
C LYS A 375 0.31 33.81 8.86
N LEU A 376 0.02 33.89 7.56
CA LEU A 376 1.01 34.22 6.54
C LEU A 376 1.68 35.53 6.97
N ASN A 377 2.96 35.47 7.34
CA ASN A 377 3.79 36.65 7.48
C ASN A 377 5.00 36.55 6.55
N ASN A 378 5.32 37.72 5.99
CA ASN A 378 6.07 37.93 4.77
C ASN A 378 7.54 37.49 4.79
N ASN A 379 7.97 37.02 3.60
CA ASN A 379 9.30 37.16 3.01
C ASN A 379 10.50 36.62 3.80
N THR A 380 10.73 35.30 3.67
CA THR A 380 12.02 34.69 3.27
C THR A 380 11.82 33.18 3.09
N ALA A 381 12.46 32.59 2.07
CA ALA A 381 12.54 31.13 1.90
C ALA A 381 13.33 30.50 3.06
N SER A 382 13.01 29.26 3.43
CA SER A 382 13.84 28.47 4.36
C SER A 382 15.08 27.97 3.62
N PHE A 383 16.28 28.25 4.13
CA PHE A 383 17.55 27.73 3.64
C PHE A 383 18.15 26.80 4.70
N VAL A 384 18.63 25.63 4.27
CA VAL A 384 19.40 24.72 5.14
C VAL A 384 20.84 25.25 5.21
N SER A 385 21.32 25.58 6.42
CA SER A 385 22.68 26.06 6.65
C SER A 385 23.69 24.92 6.50
N GLY A 386 24.49 24.93 5.43
CA GLY A 386 25.49 23.88 5.21
C GLY A 386 26.41 23.98 3.98
N GLY A 387 26.60 25.14 3.35
CA GLY A 387 27.56 25.28 2.25
C GLY A 387 27.80 26.74 1.85
N GLN A 388 28.94 27.04 1.21
CA GLN A 388 29.44 28.39 0.85
C GLN A 388 28.60 29.14 -0.21
N CYS A 389 27.28 29.00 -0.22
CA CYS A 389 26.40 29.66 -1.18
C CYS A 389 25.47 30.67 -0.50
N ALA A 390 25.79 31.95 -0.59
CA ALA A 390 25.01 33.04 -0.01
C ALA A 390 23.87 33.53 -0.93
N LYS A 391 23.13 32.63 -1.61
CA LYS A 391 21.96 33.05 -2.40
C LYS A 391 20.72 33.16 -1.51
N LYS A 392 20.10 34.35 -1.50
CA LYS A 392 18.89 34.69 -0.73
C LYS A 392 17.58 34.23 -1.40
N THR A 393 17.65 33.61 -2.58
CA THR A 393 16.48 33.27 -3.39
C THR A 393 16.41 31.77 -3.65
N CYS A 394 15.21 31.19 -3.49
CA CYS A 394 14.99 29.76 -3.67
C CYS A 394 14.42 29.49 -5.06
N TYR A 395 15.29 29.43 -6.07
CA TYR A 395 14.94 29.14 -7.48
C TYR A 395 16.04 28.26 -8.08
N ASN A 396 15.67 27.43 -9.06
CA ASN A 396 16.64 26.76 -9.91
C ASN A 396 17.14 27.71 -10.98
N GLU A 397 18.43 27.63 -11.28
CA GLU A 397 19.09 28.48 -12.27
C GLU A 397 19.03 27.88 -13.68
N ASN A 398 18.71 26.59 -13.80
CA ASN A 398 18.71 25.86 -15.06
C ASN A 398 17.54 24.88 -15.20
N GLN A 399 16.99 24.79 -16.42
CA GLN A 399 15.93 23.82 -16.78
C GLN A 399 16.35 22.35 -16.59
N CYS A 400 17.66 22.05 -16.58
CA CYS A 400 18.18 20.71 -16.39
C CYS A 400 18.35 20.32 -14.91
N CYS A 401 18.14 21.25 -13.96
CA CYS A 401 18.32 21.00 -12.53
C CYS A 401 17.55 19.78 -12.02
N GLN A 402 16.35 19.56 -12.55
CA GLN A 402 15.53 18.40 -12.21
C GLN A 402 16.17 17.09 -12.71
N GLN A 403 16.70 17.07 -13.93
CA GLN A 403 17.34 15.87 -14.50
C GLN A 403 18.67 15.55 -13.82
N TRP A 404 19.46 16.58 -13.51
CA TRP A 404 20.72 16.41 -12.79
C TRP A 404 20.50 15.90 -11.37
N SER A 405 19.47 16.40 -10.67
CA SER A 405 19.06 15.84 -9.38
C SER A 405 18.70 14.35 -9.49
N ARG A 406 17.88 13.97 -10.48
CA ARG A 406 17.51 12.56 -10.74
C ARG A 406 18.69 11.63 -11.04
N ASN A 407 19.77 12.18 -11.59
CA ASN A 407 20.97 11.43 -11.95
C ASN A 407 22.02 11.36 -10.82
N GLY A 408 21.69 11.83 -9.61
CA GLY A 408 22.60 11.74 -8.45
C GLY A 408 23.56 12.92 -8.29
N VAL A 409 23.48 13.95 -9.15
CA VAL A 409 24.44 15.06 -9.15
C VAL A 409 24.34 15.91 -7.87
N CYS A 410 23.19 15.91 -7.19
CA CYS A 410 23.05 16.54 -5.86
C CYS A 410 23.98 15.93 -4.81
N THR A 411 24.36 14.66 -4.98
CA THR A 411 25.26 13.92 -4.10
C THR A 411 26.70 13.98 -4.61
N ASP A 412 26.90 13.90 -5.93
CA ASP A 412 28.22 13.91 -6.56
C ASP A 412 28.87 15.31 -6.62
N SER A 413 28.06 16.37 -6.62
CA SER A 413 28.52 17.77 -6.69
C SER A 413 27.62 18.68 -5.86
N PRO A 414 27.58 18.46 -4.53
CA PRO A 414 26.61 19.08 -3.63
C PRO A 414 26.74 20.61 -3.60
N ASP A 415 27.96 21.16 -3.55
CA ASP A 415 28.16 22.61 -3.50
C ASP A 415 27.63 23.32 -4.75
N TRP A 416 27.94 22.78 -5.93
CA TRP A 416 27.50 23.38 -7.19
C TRP A 416 25.98 23.26 -7.37
N MET A 417 25.42 22.09 -7.06
CA MET A 417 23.99 21.85 -7.17
C MET A 417 23.18 22.61 -6.12
N ASN A 418 23.69 22.79 -4.90
CA ASN A 418 23.07 23.65 -3.89
C ASN A 418 23.06 25.13 -4.31
N CYS A 419 24.05 25.57 -5.10
CA CYS A 419 24.11 26.94 -5.60
C CYS A 419 23.25 27.23 -6.84
N ASN A 420 23.05 26.21 -7.69
CA ASN A 420 22.44 26.38 -9.01
C ASN A 420 21.09 25.68 -9.13
N CYS A 421 20.82 24.67 -8.32
CA CYS A 421 19.63 23.84 -8.37
C CYS A 421 19.04 23.58 -6.96
N PRO A 422 18.93 24.61 -6.10
CA PRO A 422 18.60 24.42 -4.68
C PRO A 422 17.20 23.86 -4.45
N ILE A 423 16.25 24.05 -5.37
CA ILE A 423 14.94 23.42 -5.24
C ILE A 423 15.02 21.95 -5.64
N SER A 424 15.69 21.64 -6.76
CA SER A 424 15.81 20.26 -7.24
C SER A 424 16.61 19.35 -6.31
N CYS A 425 17.52 19.91 -5.50
CA CYS A 425 18.27 19.18 -4.49
C CYS A 425 17.71 19.30 -3.07
N GLY A 426 16.55 19.95 -2.90
CA GLY A 426 15.92 20.11 -1.58
C GLY A 426 16.64 21.06 -0.62
N SER A 427 17.67 21.77 -1.07
CA SER A 427 18.47 22.73 -0.30
C SER A 427 17.66 23.96 0.13
N CYS A 428 16.54 24.24 -0.56
CA CYS A 428 15.58 25.26 -0.16
C CYS A 428 14.15 24.89 -0.58
N LEU A 429 13.17 25.44 0.15
CA LEU A 429 11.76 25.37 -0.25
C LEU A 429 11.17 26.74 -0.59
N PRO A 430 10.54 26.89 -1.77
CA PRO A 430 9.86 28.12 -2.13
C PRO A 430 8.53 28.22 -1.37
N ARG A 431 8.38 29.30 -0.59
CA ARG A 431 7.13 29.59 0.16
C ARG A 431 6.10 30.38 -0.65
N ASN A 432 6.52 30.96 -1.78
CA ASN A 432 5.72 31.92 -2.55
C ASN A 432 5.20 31.35 -3.88
N PHE A 433 5.61 30.13 -4.24
CA PHE A 433 5.18 29.45 -5.45
C PHE A 433 5.41 27.95 -5.29
N THR A 434 4.65 27.16 -6.03
CA THR A 434 4.76 25.69 -6.00
C THR A 434 5.68 25.24 -7.12
N TYR A 435 6.87 24.77 -6.76
CA TYR A 435 7.79 24.16 -7.72
C TYR A 435 7.16 22.91 -8.37
N GLY A 436 7.33 22.75 -9.68
CA GLY A 436 6.69 21.68 -10.46
C GLY A 436 5.28 21.99 -10.97
N ALA A 437 4.63 23.05 -10.47
CA ALA A 437 3.35 23.49 -11.01
C ALA A 437 3.53 24.18 -12.38
N CYS A 438 2.51 24.06 -13.24
CA CYS A 438 2.35 24.79 -14.49
C CYS A 438 1.98 26.26 -14.21
N SER A 439 2.89 26.99 -13.57
CA SER A 439 2.68 28.38 -13.17
C SER A 439 3.96 29.18 -13.32
N ASP A 440 3.81 30.50 -13.30
CA ASP A 440 4.94 31.41 -13.23
C ASP A 440 5.34 31.63 -11.78
N TYR A 441 6.62 31.45 -11.48
CA TYR A 441 7.16 31.60 -10.12
C TYR A 441 7.50 33.06 -9.80
N TYR A 442 7.39 33.94 -10.80
CA TYR A 442 7.59 35.38 -10.63
C TYR A 442 6.44 36.20 -11.23
N LYS A 443 6.02 37.24 -10.51
CA LYS A 443 4.91 38.13 -10.94
C LYS A 443 5.17 38.83 -12.28
N ARG A 444 6.45 39.05 -12.63
CA ARG A 444 6.86 39.74 -13.87
C ARG A 444 7.09 38.80 -15.05
N CYS A 445 6.93 37.48 -14.89
CA CYS A 445 7.14 36.50 -15.95
C CYS A 445 6.40 36.83 -17.25
N LYS A 446 5.16 37.29 -17.15
CA LYS A 446 4.36 37.70 -18.32
C LYS A 446 4.96 38.90 -19.06
N ALA A 447 5.46 39.91 -18.33
CA ALA A 447 6.09 41.08 -18.93
C ALA A 447 7.42 40.73 -19.60
N TRP A 448 8.23 39.87 -18.97
CA TRP A 448 9.49 39.39 -19.52
C TRP A 448 9.30 38.47 -20.73
N ALA A 449 8.27 37.62 -20.71
CA ALA A 449 7.90 36.82 -21.87
C ALA A 449 7.50 37.69 -23.07
N ASN A 450 6.70 38.75 -22.83
CA ASN A 450 6.34 39.72 -23.87
C ASN A 450 7.54 40.51 -24.40
N ALA A 451 8.60 40.68 -23.61
CA ALA A 451 9.87 41.27 -24.04
C ALA A 451 10.80 40.29 -24.78
N GLY A 452 10.37 39.03 -24.98
CA GLY A 452 11.13 38.01 -25.70
C GLY A 452 12.20 37.29 -24.88
N GLU A 453 12.19 37.42 -23.55
CA GLU A 453 13.23 36.87 -22.67
C GLU A 453 13.21 35.33 -22.58
N CYS A 454 12.09 34.70 -22.92
CA CYS A 454 11.94 33.24 -22.90
C CYS A 454 12.88 32.50 -23.87
N ALA A 455 13.27 33.13 -24.99
CA ALA A 455 14.20 32.55 -25.94
C ALA A 455 15.67 32.77 -25.55
N LYS A 456 15.93 33.73 -24.67
CA LYS A 456 17.28 34.20 -24.32
C LYS A 456 17.82 33.60 -23.02
N SER A 457 16.95 33.07 -22.17
CA SER A 457 17.32 32.62 -20.83
C SER A 457 16.74 31.25 -20.46
N GLY A 458 17.62 30.30 -20.15
CA GLY A 458 17.21 28.99 -19.58
C GLY A 458 16.54 29.13 -18.20
N TRP A 459 16.86 30.19 -17.48
CA TRP A 459 16.21 30.54 -16.21
C TRP A 459 14.74 30.88 -16.40
N MET A 460 14.41 31.64 -17.46
CA MET A 460 13.02 32.00 -17.80
C MET A 460 12.21 30.75 -18.12
N LYS A 461 12.80 29.80 -18.84
CA LYS A 461 12.17 28.50 -19.16
C LYS A 461 11.89 27.66 -17.93
N GLU A 462 12.75 27.74 -16.91
CA GLU A 462 12.61 26.99 -15.65
C GLU A 462 11.63 27.65 -14.67
N ASN A 463 11.61 28.99 -14.60
CA ASN A 463 10.90 29.72 -13.53
C ASN A 463 9.68 30.52 -14.01
N CYS A 464 9.54 30.73 -15.31
CA CYS A 464 8.39 31.41 -15.95
C CYS A 464 7.69 30.45 -16.91
N ARG A 465 7.39 29.23 -16.43
CA ARG A 465 6.96 28.09 -17.25
C ARG A 465 5.67 28.36 -18.02
N LEU A 466 4.70 29.02 -17.38
CA LEU A 466 3.42 29.34 -17.99
C LEU A 466 3.56 30.42 -19.05
N SER A 467 4.23 31.54 -18.72
CA SER A 467 4.43 32.65 -19.64
C SER A 467 5.35 32.32 -20.81
N CYS A 468 6.36 31.47 -20.60
CA CYS A 468 7.26 30.99 -21.65
C CYS A 468 6.73 29.78 -22.43
N GLN A 469 5.52 29.31 -22.13
CA GLN A 469 4.92 28.12 -22.72
C GLN A 469 5.84 26.89 -22.70
N ASN A 470 6.75 26.83 -21.72
CA ASN A 470 7.70 25.74 -21.56
C ASN A 470 7.07 24.62 -20.74
N LEU A 471 5.98 24.10 -21.29
CA LEU A 471 5.15 23.05 -20.76
C LEU A 471 5.15 21.94 -21.80
N PHE A 472 5.29 20.68 -21.37
CA PHE A 472 5.11 19.55 -22.28
C PHE A 472 3.69 19.60 -22.86
N LYS A 473 3.56 20.00 -24.13
CA LYS A 473 2.36 19.76 -24.93
C LYS A 473 2.49 18.33 -25.43
N GLU A 474 1.63 17.43 -24.98
CA GLU A 474 1.38 16.18 -25.71
C GLU A 474 1.09 16.56 -27.17
N ARG A 475 1.90 16.04 -28.10
CA ARG A 475 1.57 16.13 -29.52
C ARG A 475 0.27 15.35 -29.69
N ARG A 476 -0.81 16.05 -30.06
CA ARG A 476 -1.98 15.39 -30.63
C ARG A 476 -1.55 14.84 -31.97
N THR A 477 -1.38 13.54 -32.03
CA THR A 477 -1.37 12.74 -33.26
C THR A 477 -2.42 11.68 -33.06
#